data_AF-A0ABD0W0F4-F1
#
_entry.id   AF-A0ABD0W0F4-F1
#
_cell.length_a   1.000
_cell.length_b   1.000
_cell.length_c   1.000
_cell.angle_alpha   90.00
_cell.angle_beta   90.00
_cell.angle_gamma   90.00
#
_symmetry.space_group_name_H-M   'P 1'
#
loop_
_entity.id
_entity.type
_entity.pdbx_description
1 polymer ?
#
loop_
_entity_poly.entity_id
_entity_poly.type
_entity_poly.pdbx_seq_one_letter_code
_entity_poly.pdbx_strand_id
1 'polypeptide(L)'
;MPRVPAHLRERALSMLQGGLRTADVARAIICYVHTVRHLRQLYRETGRTADRPQSGRPRVTTHAQDRYSRTSHQRDRFRMATPAARVKPGMHNPSVLTLSTTS
;
A
#
# COMPACT_ATOMS: atom_id res chain seq x y z
N MET A 1 13.82 9.18 4.57
CA MET A 1 13.50 10.46 3.92
C MET A 1 11.99 10.68 3.97
N PRO A 2 11.51 11.85 4.40
CA PRO A 2 10.09 12.20 4.37
C PRO A 2 9.56 12.23 2.93
N ARG A 3 8.24 12.07 2.76
CA ARG A 3 7.60 12.07 1.44
C ARG A 3 7.67 13.46 0.81
N VAL A 4 7.95 13.51 -0.49
CA VAL A 4 7.89 14.76 -1.25
C VAL A 4 6.41 15.14 -1.43
N PRO A 5 5.96 16.32 -0.96
CA PRO A 5 4.58 16.76 -1.12
C PRO A 5 4.21 16.91 -2.60
N ALA A 6 2.91 16.81 -2.91
CA ALA A 6 2.38 16.81 -4.28
C ALA A 6 2.85 18.04 -5.10
N HIS A 7 2.71 19.24 -4.54
CA HIS A 7 3.11 20.48 -5.21
C HIS A 7 4.61 20.53 -5.57
N LEU A 8 5.49 19.92 -4.76
CA LEU A 8 6.92 19.84 -5.08
C LEU A 8 7.21 18.82 -6.18
N ARG A 9 6.44 17.72 -6.27
CA ARG A 9 6.54 16.77 -7.38
C ARG A 9 6.08 17.39 -8.70
N GLU A 10 4.99 18.13 -8.68
CA GLU A 10 4.49 18.85 -9.85
C GLU A 10 5.49 19.92 -10.31
N ARG A 11 6.00 20.73 -9.38
CA ARG A 11 7.06 21.72 -9.67
C ARG A 11 8.31 21.06 -10.26
N ALA A 12 8.74 19.93 -9.70
CA ALA A 12 9.88 19.18 -10.21
C ALA A 12 9.65 18.67 -11.64
N LEU A 13 8.43 18.22 -11.96
CA LEU A 13 8.07 17.80 -13.31
C LEU A 13 8.03 18.96 -14.29
N SER A 14 7.47 20.11 -13.92
CA SER A 14 7.54 21.33 -14.74
C SER A 14 8.98 21.73 -15.05
N MET A 15 9.88 21.66 -14.06
CA MET A 15 11.30 21.93 -14.27
C MET A 15 11.98 20.90 -15.20
N LEU A 16 11.65 19.62 -15.05
CA LEU A 16 12.18 18.57 -15.94
C LEU A 16 11.66 18.72 -17.38
N GLN A 17 10.41 19.13 -17.55
CA GLN A 17 9.83 19.44 -18.87
C GLN A 17 10.46 20.69 -19.49
N GLY A 18 10.83 21.67 -18.66
CA GLY A 18 11.64 22.83 -19.05
C GLY A 18 13.10 22.53 -19.35
N GLY A 19 13.53 21.26 -19.32
CA GLY A 19 14.88 20.83 -19.70
C GLY A 19 15.93 20.92 -18.60
N LEU A 20 15.55 21.22 -17.34
CA LEU A 20 16.51 21.26 -16.24
C LEU A 20 17.10 19.86 -15.97
N ARG A 21 18.38 19.82 -15.60
CA ARG A 21 19.03 18.57 -15.19
C ARG A 21 18.45 18.08 -13.87
N THR A 22 18.35 16.76 -13.72
CA THR A 22 17.81 16.11 -12.52
C THR A 22 18.53 16.51 -11.22
N ALA A 23 19.84 16.76 -11.29
CA ALA A 23 20.63 17.23 -10.15
C ALA A 23 20.23 18.64 -9.70
N ASP A 24 19.94 19.54 -10.63
CA ASP A 24 19.57 20.92 -10.33
C ASP A 24 18.14 20.99 -9.79
N VAL A 25 17.24 20.17 -10.34
CA VAL A 25 15.88 20.00 -9.80
C VAL A 25 15.92 19.45 -8.37
N ALA A 26 16.79 18.46 -8.09
CA ALA A 26 16.94 17.89 -6.75
C ALA A 26 17.43 18.92 -5.73
N ARG A 27 18.38 19.79 -6.12
CA ARG A 27 18.82 20.93 -5.32
C ARG A 27 17.69 21.94 -5.08
N ALA A 28 16.92 22.26 -6.11
CA ALA A 28 15.84 23.25 -6.04
C ALA A 28 14.70 22.84 -5.10
N ILE A 29 14.41 21.53 -4.96
CA ILE A 29 13.35 21.01 -4.09
C ILE A 29 13.88 20.33 -2.82
N ILE A 30 15.18 20.45 -2.55
CA ILE A 30 15.87 19.89 -1.37
C ILE A 30 15.55 18.40 -1.20
N CYS A 31 15.71 17.63 -2.29
CA CYS A 31 15.54 16.18 -2.25
C CYS A 31 16.74 15.48 -2.86
N TYR A 32 16.77 14.16 -2.69
CA TYR A 32 17.82 13.37 -3.29
C TYR A 32 17.60 13.18 -4.80
N VAL A 33 18.70 13.09 -5.56
CA VAL A 33 18.66 12.94 -7.03
C VAL A 33 17.90 11.68 -7.45
N HIS A 34 18.02 10.58 -6.70
CA HIS A 34 17.25 9.36 -6.99
C HIS A 34 15.74 9.58 -6.91
N THR A 35 15.27 10.46 -6.02
CA THR A 35 13.84 10.78 -5.91
C THR A 35 13.32 11.46 -7.18
N VAL A 36 14.08 12.39 -7.75
CA VAL A 36 13.74 13.06 -9.02
C VAL A 36 13.79 12.07 -10.19
N ARG A 37 14.80 11.18 -10.22
CA ARG A 37 14.90 10.14 -11.25
C ARG A 37 13.70 9.19 -11.21
N HIS A 38 13.35 8.71 -10.01
CA HIS A 38 12.20 7.84 -9.80
C HIS A 38 10.88 8.54 -10.17
N LEU A 39 10.71 9.81 -9.79
CA LEU A 39 9.54 10.61 -10.16
C LEU A 39 9.38 10.72 -11.68
N ARG A 40 10.46 11.03 -12.40
CA ARG A 40 10.45 11.11 -13.88
C ARG A 40 10.08 9.76 -14.50
N GLN A 41 10.64 8.67 -13.99
CA GLN A 41 10.33 7.32 -14.48
C GLN A 41 8.86 6.96 -14.23
N LEU A 42 8.36 7.15 -13.00
CA LEU A 42 6.97 6.86 -12.64
C LEU A 42 5.98 7.68 -13.47
N TYR A 43 6.29 8.96 -13.74
CA TYR A 43 5.47 9.80 -14.60
C TYR A 43 5.46 9.32 -16.06
N ARG A 44 6.59 8.83 -16.59
CA ARG A 44 6.64 8.22 -17.93
C ARG A 44 5.85 6.90 -18.01
N GLU A 45 5.82 6.12 -16.95
CA GLU A 45 5.10 4.83 -16.89
C GLU A 45 3.59 5.01 -16.71
N THR A 46 3.17 5.94 -15.86
CA THR A 46 1.78 6.03 -15.38
C THR A 46 1.06 7.33 -15.76
N GLY A 47 1.79 8.36 -16.19
CA GLY A 47 1.26 9.71 -16.44
C GLY A 47 0.77 10.43 -15.18
N ARG A 48 0.97 9.84 -13.98
CA ARG A 48 0.47 10.37 -12.71
C ARG A 48 1.60 10.89 -11.86
N THR A 49 1.34 11.99 -11.16
CA THR A 49 2.27 12.58 -10.19
C THR A 49 2.00 12.07 -8.78
N ALA A 50 0.77 11.61 -8.52
CA ALA A 50 0.29 11.12 -7.23
C ALA A 50 1.00 9.83 -6.78
N ASP A 51 1.03 9.62 -5.47
CA ASP A 51 1.56 8.38 -4.89
C ASP A 51 0.66 7.22 -5.31
N ARG A 52 1.27 6.05 -5.51
CA ARG A 52 0.50 4.81 -5.68
C ARG A 52 -0.26 4.53 -4.38
N PRO A 53 -1.51 4.06 -4.45
CA PRO A 53 -2.24 3.64 -3.26
C PRO A 53 -1.42 2.57 -2.55
N GLN A 54 -1.22 2.74 -1.24
CA GLN A 54 -0.54 1.74 -0.45
C GLN A 54 -1.52 0.60 -0.18
N SER A 55 -1.26 -0.56 -0.77
CA SER A 55 -1.92 -1.78 -0.35
C SER A 55 -1.52 -2.04 1.10
N GLY A 56 -2.48 -1.99 2.01
CA GLY A 56 -2.26 -2.40 3.40
C GLY A 56 -1.97 -3.90 3.50
N ARG A 57 -1.69 -4.36 4.71
CA ARG A 57 -1.55 -5.79 4.99
C ARG A 57 -2.86 -6.51 4.64
N PRO A 58 -2.82 -7.66 3.94
CA PRO A 58 -4.02 -8.44 3.70
C PRO A 58 -4.69 -8.82 5.02
N ARG A 59 -6.02 -8.77 5.05
CA ARG A 59 -6.79 -9.17 6.23
C ARG A 59 -6.74 -10.68 6.40
N VAL A 60 -6.49 -11.12 7.63
CA VAL A 60 -6.59 -12.55 8.00
C VAL A 60 -8.05 -12.96 8.13
N THR A 61 -8.93 -12.04 8.54
CA THR A 61 -10.36 -12.29 8.72
C THR A 61 -11.20 -11.75 7.56
N THR A 62 -12.28 -12.46 7.26
CA THR A 62 -13.29 -12.01 6.29
C THR A 62 -14.25 -11.03 6.95
N HIS A 63 -14.95 -10.22 6.13
CA HIS A 63 -15.97 -9.29 6.62
C HIS A 63 -17.09 -9.97 7.44
N ALA A 64 -17.46 -11.20 7.07
CA ALA A 64 -18.46 -11.98 7.78
C ALA A 64 -17.97 -12.40 9.17
N GLN A 65 -16.72 -12.82 9.29
CA GLN A 65 -16.10 -13.18 10.58
C GLN A 65 -15.98 -11.96 11.49
N ASP A 66 -15.58 -10.80 10.97
CA ASP A 66 -15.51 -9.55 11.74
C ASP A 66 -16.89 -9.16 12.28
N ARG A 67 -17.95 -9.32 11.47
CA ARG A 67 -19.33 -9.07 11.88
C ARG A 67 -19.77 -10.05 12.98
N TYR A 68 -19.43 -11.33 12.85
CA TYR A 68 -19.72 -12.33 13.88
C TYR A 68 -19.00 -12.02 15.19
N SER A 69 -17.70 -11.67 15.14
CA SER A 69 -16.96 -11.26 16.34
C SER A 69 -17.57 -10.02 16.99
N ARG A 70 -17.93 -8.98 16.23
CA ARG A 70 -18.58 -7.78 16.77
C ARG A 70 -19.92 -8.10 17.44
N THR A 71 -20.80 -8.81 16.73
CA THR A 71 -22.16 -9.09 17.21
C THR A 71 -22.18 -10.06 18.39
N SER A 72 -21.30 -11.06 18.41
CA SER A 72 -21.21 -12.02 19.51
C SER A 72 -20.73 -11.36 20.80
N HIS A 73 -19.68 -10.54 20.77
CA HIS A 73 -19.20 -9.82 21.95
C HIS A 73 -20.15 -8.71 22.41
N GLN A 74 -20.97 -8.16 21.49
CA GLN A 74 -21.98 -7.17 21.87
C GLN A 74 -23.19 -7.79 22.58
N ARG A 75 -23.62 -9.00 22.15
CA ARG A 75 -24.71 -9.74 22.79
C ARG A 75 -24.28 -10.42 24.09
N ASP A 76 -23.06 -10.91 24.13
CA ASP A 76 -22.48 -11.55 25.31
C ASP A 76 -21.17 -10.83 25.69
N ARG A 77 -21.35 -9.81 26.54
CA ARG A 77 -20.29 -8.87 26.93
C ARG A 77 -19.15 -9.55 27.69
N PHE A 78 -19.43 -10.65 28.39
CA PHE A 78 -18.45 -11.40 29.19
C PHE A 78 -17.85 -12.58 28.42
N ARG A 79 -18.19 -12.74 27.13
CA ARG A 79 -17.59 -13.75 26.27
C ARG A 79 -16.09 -13.54 26.15
N MET A 80 -15.33 -14.53 26.62
CA MET A 80 -13.88 -14.53 26.52
C MET A 80 -13.42 -14.56 25.05
N ALA A 81 -12.40 -13.76 24.74
CA ALA A 81 -11.85 -13.66 23.38
C ALA A 81 -11.18 -14.97 22.92
N THR A 82 -10.54 -15.71 23.83
CA THR A 82 -9.75 -16.91 23.51
C THR A 82 -10.60 -18.08 23.00
N PRO A 83 -11.72 -18.46 23.65
CA PRO A 83 -12.65 -19.44 23.08
C PRO A 83 -13.30 -18.94 21.78
N ALA A 84 -13.63 -17.64 21.70
CA ALA A 84 -14.23 -17.05 20.51
C ALA A 84 -13.29 -17.07 19.28
N ALA A 85 -11.97 -17.02 19.50
CA ALA A 85 -10.97 -17.16 18.44
C ALA A 85 -10.86 -18.59 17.91
N ARG A 86 -11.02 -19.62 18.77
CA ARG A 86 -11.01 -21.04 18.37
C ARG A 86 -12.25 -21.48 17.58
N VAL A 87 -13.39 -20.84 17.84
CA VAL A 87 -14.66 -21.13 17.14
C VAL A 87 -14.67 -20.58 15.71
N LYS A 88 -13.71 -19.72 15.32
CA LYS A 88 -13.61 -19.19 13.96
C LYS A 88 -13.23 -20.32 12.97
N PRO A 89 -14.07 -20.67 11.98
CA PRO A 89 -13.67 -21.58 10.92
C PRO A 89 -12.71 -20.86 9.96
N GLY A 90 -11.51 -21.42 9.77
CA GLY A 90 -10.54 -21.06 8.72
C GLY A 90 -9.61 -19.88 9.06
N MET A 91 -8.28 -19.95 8.90
CA MET A 91 -7.43 -20.92 8.19
C MET A 91 -6.05 -21.03 8.88
N HIS A 92 -5.63 -22.27 9.13
CA HIS A 92 -4.21 -22.61 9.11
C HIS A 92 -3.81 -22.65 7.63
N ASN A 93 -2.70 -21.98 7.31
CA ASN A 93 -2.04 -21.88 6.01
C ASN A 93 -2.17 -23.14 5.11
N PRO A 94 -2.82 -23.08 3.92
CA PRO A 94 -2.38 -23.89 2.80
C PRO A 94 -1.27 -23.11 2.10
N SER A 95 -0.05 -23.47 2.47
CA SER A 95 1.14 -23.21 1.66
C SER A 95 0.83 -23.46 0.18
N VAL A 96 1.33 -22.56 -0.67
CA VAL A 96 2.05 -22.90 -1.91
C VAL A 96 2.06 -24.40 -2.23
N LEU A 97 1.38 -24.78 -3.33
CA LEU A 97 1.65 -25.92 -4.24
C LEU A 97 0.33 -26.32 -4.94
N THR A 98 0.20 -25.94 -6.20
CA THR A 98 -0.45 -26.74 -7.27
C THR A 98 -0.17 -26.03 -8.61
N LEU A 99 1.09 -26.12 -9.06
CA LEU A 99 1.31 -26.28 -10.50
C LEU A 99 1.12 -27.77 -10.78
N SER A 100 -0.03 -28.14 -11.31
CA SER A 100 -0.24 -29.45 -11.92
C SER A 100 -1.32 -29.33 -13.00
N THR A 101 -0.83 -29.27 -14.24
CA THR A 101 -1.22 -30.16 -15.34
C THR A 101 -2.70 -30.55 -15.44
N THR A 102 -3.39 -30.12 -16.50
CA THR A 102 -4.00 -30.98 -17.55
C THR A 102 -4.99 -30.20 -18.43
N SER A 103 -4.67 -30.06 -19.72
CA SER A 103 -5.45 -30.58 -20.85
C SER A 103 -4.65 -30.38 -22.13
#